data_AF-A0AAU5WJM9-F1
#
_entry.id   AF-A0AAU5WJM9-F1
#
_cell.length_a   1.000
_cell.length_b   1.000
_cell.length_c   1.000
_cell.angle_alpha   90.00
_cell.angle_beta   90.00
_cell.angle_gamma   90.00
#
_symmetry.space_group_name_H-M   'P 1'
#
loop_
_entity.id
_entity.type
_entity.pdbx_description
1 polymer ?
#
loop_
_entity_poly.entity_id
_entity_poly.type
_entity_poly.pdbx_seq_one_letter_code
_entity_poly.pdbx_strand_id
1 'polypeptide(L)'
;MDEKTAAALRAAFPTEVVGKRPQLTCRDCSQARTKNCDQHAKHRCGECGQWISTSHIHLDYVGHADITDRFLQVDPDWSWEPVERQVDPQLLGAAIATGDGTIVDKVLQASPPKFDSNGGLWIRLTIAGVTRLGYGDAAGKTGPNAIKEAIGDGLRNAGMRFGAGLDMWRKEPTSNEAAHTGQPPAVQRTNASWLASMEKRLAAANSEEELRTLANELEAKVQAGVCEQADYERLWELGEQRFREVQSRPPMAPPTAEQPPTSPSSDEPAAMKAAFDDRLAKADTLEALEALKKDVMAAFSGQSLGVDEGNRLLRDVKSKQRDVGTKSAP
;
A
#
# COMPACT_ATOMS: atom_id res chain seq x y z
N MET A 1 5.53 30.69 6.81
CA MET A 1 4.98 30.12 8.06
C MET A 1 5.88 30.44 9.23
N ASP A 2 5.39 31.20 10.21
CA ASP A 2 6.09 31.45 11.46
C ASP A 2 5.91 30.31 12.47
N GLU A 3 6.64 30.36 13.58
CA GLU A 3 6.65 29.33 14.62
C GLU A 3 5.29 29.18 15.33
N LYS A 4 4.59 30.29 15.57
CA LYS A 4 3.27 30.30 16.22
C LYS A 4 2.23 29.57 15.36
N THR A 5 2.23 29.84 14.06
CA THR A 5 1.40 29.20 13.04
C THR A 5 1.68 27.71 12.96
N ALA A 6 2.97 27.33 12.92
CA ALA A 6 3.38 25.93 12.90
C ALA A 6 2.98 25.19 14.20
N ALA A 7 3.13 25.84 15.37
CA ALA A 7 2.71 25.28 16.65
C ALA A 7 1.19 25.08 16.73
N ALA A 8 0.41 26.05 16.26
CA ALA A 8 -1.05 25.96 16.22
C ALA A 8 -1.55 24.83 15.31
N LEU A 9 -0.89 24.58 14.17
CA LEU A 9 -1.20 23.43 13.31
C LEU A 9 -0.85 22.08 13.94
N ARG A 10 0.22 22.03 14.74
CA ARG A 10 0.71 20.82 15.42
C ARG A 10 -0.01 20.50 16.72
N ALA A 11 -0.81 21.42 17.24
CA ALA A 11 -1.55 21.21 18.48
C ALA A 11 -2.43 19.96 18.36
N ALA A 12 -2.42 19.14 19.41
CA ALA A 12 -3.28 17.96 19.49
C ALA A 12 -4.74 18.35 19.25
N PHE A 13 -5.49 17.45 18.62
CA PHE A 13 -6.93 17.63 18.49
C PHE A 13 -7.61 17.32 19.82
N PRO A 14 -8.62 18.10 20.23
CA PRO A 14 -9.42 17.77 21.40
C PRO A 14 -10.02 16.36 21.27
N THR A 15 -10.01 15.58 22.35
CA THR A 15 -10.44 14.17 22.31
C THR A 15 -11.88 13.97 21.84
N GLU A 16 -12.73 14.98 22.04
CA GLU A 16 -14.14 15.00 21.64
C GLU A 16 -14.36 15.13 20.12
N VAL A 17 -13.38 15.66 19.37
CA VAL A 17 -13.43 15.73 17.90
C VAL A 17 -12.70 14.56 17.24
N VAL A 18 -11.97 13.76 18.03
CA VAL A 18 -11.31 12.55 17.54
C VAL A 18 -12.33 11.42 17.45
N GLY A 19 -12.68 11.06 16.21
CA GLY A 19 -13.57 9.95 15.92
C GLY A 19 -12.89 8.58 16.02
N LYS A 20 -13.68 7.54 16.28
CA LYS A 20 -13.23 6.13 16.24
C LYS A 20 -13.71 5.46 14.96
N ARG A 21 -12.78 5.17 14.04
CA ARG A 21 -13.07 4.45 12.79
C ARG A 21 -12.84 2.96 13.00
N PRO A 22 -13.87 2.11 12.87
CA PRO A 22 -13.69 0.68 12.99
C PRO A 22 -13.00 0.11 11.73
N GLN A 23 -12.00 -0.74 11.93
CA GLN A 23 -11.29 -1.47 10.88
C GLN A 23 -11.33 -2.97 11.18
N LEU A 24 -11.82 -3.76 10.22
CA LEU A 24 -11.89 -5.22 10.37
C LEU A 24 -10.50 -5.82 10.35
N THR A 25 -10.21 -6.67 11.35
CA THR A 25 -8.93 -7.38 11.45
C THR A 25 -9.01 -8.79 10.89
N CYS A 26 -10.19 -9.41 10.92
CA CYS A 26 -10.42 -10.69 10.24
C CYS A 26 -10.50 -10.48 8.71
N ARG A 27 -9.64 -11.21 7.99
CA ARG A 27 -9.61 -11.25 6.51
C ARG A 27 -10.95 -11.69 5.92
N ASP A 28 -11.57 -12.72 6.46
CA ASP A 28 -12.84 -13.24 5.92
C ASP A 28 -13.97 -12.24 6.17
N CYS A 29 -13.98 -11.56 7.32
CA CYS A 29 -14.93 -10.49 7.57
C CYS A 29 -14.73 -9.33 6.58
N SER A 30 -13.49 -8.92 6.30
CA SER A 30 -13.23 -7.77 5.41
C SER A 30 -13.60 -8.07 3.95
N GLN A 31 -13.46 -9.32 3.52
CA GLN A 31 -13.79 -9.78 2.16
C GLN A 31 -15.27 -10.15 1.98
N ALA A 32 -15.97 -10.52 3.06
CA ALA A 32 -17.39 -10.85 3.00
C ALA A 32 -18.25 -9.66 2.53
N ARG A 33 -19.26 -9.96 1.70
CA ARG A 33 -20.21 -8.95 1.18
C ARG A 33 -20.90 -8.16 2.29
N THR A 34 -21.25 -8.81 3.39
CA THR A 34 -21.92 -8.22 4.56
C THR A 34 -20.96 -7.67 5.61
N LYS A 35 -19.65 -7.69 5.33
CA LYS A 35 -18.57 -7.28 6.23
C LYS A 35 -18.54 -8.08 7.55
N ASN A 36 -18.93 -9.36 7.48
CA ASN A 36 -18.98 -10.32 8.59
C ASN A 36 -18.85 -11.75 8.04
N CYS A 37 -18.05 -12.61 8.68
CA CYS A 37 -17.97 -14.05 8.37
C CYS A 37 -18.71 -14.89 9.40
N ASP A 38 -18.91 -16.18 9.12
CA ASP A 38 -19.67 -17.08 10.00
C ASP A 38 -18.98 -17.38 11.34
N GLN A 39 -17.67 -17.14 11.43
CA GLN A 39 -16.87 -17.32 12.66
C GLN A 39 -17.01 -16.14 13.63
N HIS A 40 -17.57 -15.01 13.19
CA HIS A 40 -17.68 -13.81 14.02
C HIS A 40 -19.12 -13.33 14.10
N ALA A 41 -19.56 -13.00 15.31
CA ALA A 41 -20.85 -12.37 15.51
C ALA A 41 -20.81 -10.89 15.10
N LYS A 42 -21.91 -10.39 14.55
CA LYS A 42 -22.15 -8.97 14.30
C LYS A 42 -22.90 -8.38 15.50
N HIS A 43 -22.41 -7.28 16.04
CA HIS A 43 -23.03 -6.59 17.18
C HIS A 43 -22.90 -5.08 17.05
N ARG A 44 -23.66 -4.34 17.86
CA ARG A 44 -23.49 -2.89 17.99
C ARG A 44 -22.31 -2.62 18.92
N CYS A 45 -21.22 -2.10 18.38
CA CYS A 45 -20.02 -1.75 19.16
C CYS A 45 -20.32 -0.55 20.09
N GLY A 46 -19.88 -0.64 21.34
CA GLY A 46 -20.07 0.43 22.33
C GLY A 46 -19.18 1.65 22.11
N GLU A 47 -18.04 1.49 21.42
CA GLU A 47 -17.08 2.56 21.18
C GLU A 47 -17.39 3.35 19.90
N CYS A 48 -17.46 2.68 18.74
CA CYS A 48 -17.77 3.37 17.47
C CYS A 48 -19.26 3.45 17.13
N GLY A 49 -20.13 2.79 17.90
CA GLY A 49 -21.58 2.79 17.70
C GLY A 49 -22.08 2.02 16.47
N GLN A 50 -21.18 1.43 15.68
CA GLN A 50 -21.50 0.75 14.42
C GLN A 50 -21.96 -0.70 14.65
N TRP A 51 -22.84 -1.17 13.76
CA TRP A 51 -23.19 -2.60 13.66
C TRP A 51 -22.14 -3.34 12.84
N ILE A 52 -21.16 -3.94 13.50
CA ILE A 52 -19.97 -4.52 12.87
C ILE A 52 -19.57 -5.87 13.52
N SER A 53 -18.77 -6.66 12.79
CA SER A 53 -18.15 -7.89 13.30
C SER A 53 -17.38 -7.63 14.60
N THR A 54 -17.44 -8.57 15.53
CA THR A 54 -16.61 -8.60 16.76
C THR A 54 -15.11 -8.54 16.48
N SER A 55 -14.66 -8.90 15.28
CA SER A 55 -13.26 -8.81 14.86
C SER A 55 -12.96 -7.47 14.17
N HIS A 56 -12.94 -6.39 14.96
CA HIS A 56 -12.53 -5.07 14.52
C HIS A 56 -11.67 -4.36 15.57
N ILE A 57 -10.87 -3.40 15.12
CA ILE A 57 -10.14 -2.45 15.95
C ILE A 57 -10.64 -1.03 15.66
N HIS A 58 -10.36 -0.09 16.56
CA HIS A 58 -10.65 1.33 16.34
C HIS A 58 -9.38 2.07 15.97
N LEU A 59 -9.43 2.80 14.87
CA LEU A 59 -8.40 3.75 14.47
C LEU A 59 -8.90 5.16 14.78
N ASP A 60 -8.05 5.94 15.43
CA ASP A 60 -8.34 7.33 15.72
C ASP A 60 -8.24 8.15 14.44
N TYR A 61 -9.20 9.03 14.22
CA TYR A 61 -9.18 9.89 13.06
C TYR A 61 -9.86 11.22 13.35
N VAL A 62 -9.42 12.24 12.61
CA VAL A 62 -10.11 13.52 12.53
C VAL A 62 -10.87 13.60 11.20
N GLY A 63 -12.09 14.12 11.27
CA GLY A 63 -12.94 14.35 10.12
C GLY A 63 -12.41 15.42 9.19
N HIS A 64 -12.95 15.48 7.97
CA HIS A 64 -12.61 16.54 7.02
C HIS A 64 -13.05 17.93 7.52
N ALA A 65 -14.12 18.02 8.30
CA ALA A 65 -14.57 19.28 8.87
C ALA A 65 -13.57 19.83 9.90
N ASP A 66 -13.12 19.02 10.86
CA ASP A 66 -12.28 19.52 11.96
C ASP A 66 -10.85 19.81 11.50
N ILE A 67 -10.32 19.07 10.52
CA ILE A 67 -9.02 19.43 9.90
C ILE A 67 -9.14 20.75 9.13
N THR A 68 -10.27 21.00 8.47
CA THR A 68 -10.51 22.25 7.74
C THR A 68 -10.66 23.43 8.71
N ASP A 69 -11.37 23.23 9.81
CA ASP A 69 -11.48 24.23 10.88
C ASP A 69 -10.10 24.57 11.45
N ARG A 70 -9.25 23.57 11.71
CA ARG A 70 -7.85 23.79 12.12
C ARG A 70 -7.07 24.65 11.11
N PHE A 71 -7.25 24.41 9.81
CA PHE A 71 -6.60 25.23 8.78
C PHE A 71 -7.10 26.67 8.81
N LEU A 72 -8.42 26.88 8.87
CA LEU A 72 -9.04 28.21 8.95
C LEU A 72 -8.62 29.00 10.19
N GLN A 73 -8.45 28.34 11.33
CA GLN A 73 -7.98 28.98 12.56
C GLN A 73 -6.55 29.52 12.44
N VAL A 74 -5.71 28.86 11.64
CA VAL A 74 -4.29 29.21 11.48
C VAL A 74 -4.07 30.16 10.31
N ASP A 75 -4.76 29.92 9.20
CA ASP A 75 -4.65 30.66 7.96
C ASP A 75 -6.02 30.69 7.27
N PRO A 76 -6.82 31.77 7.44
CA PRO A 76 -8.12 31.90 6.79
C PRO A 76 -8.06 31.87 5.25
N ASP A 77 -6.90 32.20 4.67
CA ASP A 77 -6.66 32.26 3.22
C ASP A 77 -6.02 30.96 2.69
N TRP A 78 -5.98 29.90 3.51
CA TRP A 78 -5.44 28.61 3.07
C TRP A 78 -6.15 28.13 1.80
N SER A 79 -5.40 27.48 0.92
CA SER A 79 -5.92 27.03 -0.36
C SER A 79 -5.37 25.66 -0.73
N TRP A 80 -6.05 25.00 -1.64
CA TRP A 80 -5.52 23.80 -2.27
C TRP A 80 -5.90 23.74 -3.74
N GLU A 81 -5.08 23.02 -4.51
CA GLU A 81 -5.33 22.73 -5.91
C GLU A 81 -4.89 21.31 -6.27
N PRO A 82 -5.48 20.68 -7.30
CA PRO A 82 -4.96 19.41 -7.79
C PRO A 82 -3.59 19.61 -8.45
N VAL A 83 -2.69 18.64 -8.30
CA VAL A 83 -1.36 18.67 -8.92
C VAL A 83 -1.46 18.65 -10.44
N GLU A 84 -2.41 17.86 -10.96
CA GLU A 84 -2.73 17.75 -12.39
C GLU A 84 -4.23 17.87 -12.63
N ARG A 85 -4.59 18.32 -13.83
CA ARG A 85 -5.98 18.46 -14.26
C ARG A 85 -6.25 17.63 -15.50
N GLN A 86 -7.45 17.08 -15.60
CA GLN A 86 -7.89 16.31 -16.76
C GLN A 86 -8.43 17.29 -17.80
N VAL A 87 -7.49 17.90 -18.53
CA VAL A 87 -7.80 18.88 -19.58
C VAL A 87 -8.13 18.14 -20.88
N ASP A 88 -9.24 18.50 -21.52
CA ASP A 88 -9.58 18.01 -22.86
C ASP A 88 -8.55 18.55 -23.88
N PRO A 89 -7.80 17.69 -24.60
CA PRO A 89 -6.79 18.12 -25.56
C PRO A 89 -7.34 18.96 -26.71
N GLN A 90 -8.58 18.70 -27.16
CA GLN A 90 -9.20 19.47 -28.24
C GLN A 90 -9.57 20.87 -27.74
N LEU A 91 -10.16 20.96 -26.54
CA LEU A 91 -10.49 22.23 -25.92
C LEU A 91 -9.24 23.06 -25.62
N LEU A 92 -8.17 22.43 -25.14
CA LEU A 92 -6.88 23.08 -24.92
C LEU A 92 -6.28 23.59 -26.23
N GLY A 93 -6.32 22.76 -27.29
CA GLY A 93 -5.87 23.17 -28.63
C GLY A 93 -6.64 24.37 -29.17
N ALA A 94 -7.97 24.37 -29.01
CA ALA A 94 -8.81 25.50 -29.40
C ALA A 94 -8.48 26.76 -28.59
N ALA A 95 -8.26 26.64 -27.28
CA ALA A 95 -7.86 27.75 -26.42
C ALA A 95 -6.50 28.35 -26.84
N ILE A 96 -5.50 27.51 -27.09
CA ILE A 96 -4.17 27.94 -27.56
C ILE A 96 -4.28 28.65 -28.92
N ALA A 97 -5.11 28.15 -29.83
CA ALA A 97 -5.30 28.72 -31.15
C ALA A 97 -5.86 30.16 -31.13
N THR A 98 -6.48 30.59 -30.03
CA THR A 98 -6.94 31.98 -29.87
C THR A 98 -5.79 32.98 -29.70
N GLY A 99 -4.60 32.52 -29.28
CA GLY A 99 -3.48 33.39 -28.91
C GLY A 99 -3.67 34.15 -27.60
N ASP A 100 -4.78 33.95 -26.89
CA ASP A 100 -5.10 34.62 -25.63
C ASP A 100 -4.81 33.70 -24.43
N GLY A 101 -3.77 34.03 -23.66
CA GLY A 101 -3.39 33.29 -22.46
C GLY A 101 -4.51 33.23 -21.41
N THR A 102 -5.40 34.22 -21.36
CA THR A 102 -6.52 34.23 -20.40
C THR A 102 -7.56 33.15 -20.72
N ILE A 103 -7.71 32.78 -22.00
CA ILE A 103 -8.60 31.69 -22.42
C ILE A 103 -7.98 30.34 -22.04
N VAL A 104 -6.67 30.19 -22.22
CA VAL A 104 -5.93 29.00 -21.79
C VAL A 104 -6.07 28.82 -20.27
N ASP A 105 -5.85 29.87 -19.48
CA ASP A 105 -5.98 29.83 -18.02
C ASP A 105 -7.38 29.41 -17.58
N LYS A 106 -8.43 29.94 -18.22
CA LYS A 106 -9.83 29.56 -17.93
C LYS A 106 -10.08 28.07 -18.20
N VAL A 107 -9.58 27.54 -19.33
CA VAL A 107 -9.71 26.11 -19.66
C VAL A 107 -9.00 25.24 -18.64
N LEU A 108 -7.78 25.61 -18.25
CA LEU A 108 -7.03 24.89 -17.23
C LEU A 108 -7.77 24.94 -15.89
N GLN A 109 -8.21 26.11 -15.42
CA GLN A 109 -8.89 26.25 -14.12
C GLN A 109 -10.26 25.57 -14.06
N ALA A 110 -11.00 25.51 -15.16
CA ALA A 110 -12.28 24.83 -15.25
C ALA A 110 -12.16 23.30 -15.37
N SER A 111 -10.98 22.78 -15.71
CA SER A 111 -10.76 21.35 -15.88
C SER A 111 -10.75 20.62 -14.53
N PRO A 112 -11.41 19.44 -14.42
CA PRO A 112 -11.49 18.70 -13.17
C PRO A 112 -10.11 18.15 -12.76
N PRO A 113 -9.94 17.78 -11.48
CA PRO A 113 -8.74 17.09 -11.02
C PRO A 113 -8.46 15.81 -11.82
N LYS A 114 -7.19 15.56 -12.14
CA LYS A 114 -6.78 14.29 -12.73
C LYS A 114 -6.48 13.28 -11.63
N PHE A 115 -7.08 12.10 -11.76
CA PHE A 115 -6.77 10.95 -10.92
C PHE A 115 -5.66 10.11 -11.55
N ASP A 116 -4.85 9.46 -10.72
CA ASP A 116 -3.83 8.51 -11.18
C ASP A 116 -4.46 7.16 -11.60
N SER A 117 -3.61 6.22 -12.04
CA SER A 117 -4.03 4.89 -12.47
C SER A 117 -4.66 4.04 -11.35
N ASN A 118 -4.43 4.40 -10.09
CA ASN A 118 -5.00 3.73 -8.93
C ASN A 118 -6.31 4.38 -8.47
N GLY A 119 -6.74 5.47 -9.12
CA GLY A 119 -7.91 6.24 -8.73
C GLY A 119 -7.65 7.20 -7.58
N GLY A 120 -6.38 7.49 -7.27
CA GLY A 120 -6.00 8.47 -6.26
C GLY A 120 -5.75 9.86 -6.82
N LEU A 121 -5.77 10.86 -5.93
CA LEU A 121 -5.67 12.28 -6.24
C LEU A 121 -4.46 12.90 -5.54
N TRP A 122 -3.56 13.50 -6.32
CA TRP A 122 -2.49 14.35 -5.80
C TRP A 122 -2.96 15.80 -5.68
N ILE A 123 -2.75 16.41 -4.51
CA ILE A 123 -3.08 17.80 -4.23
C ILE A 123 -1.86 18.60 -3.75
N ARG A 124 -1.88 19.90 -3.99
CA ARG A 124 -1.04 20.90 -3.32
C ARG A 124 -1.89 21.62 -2.30
N LEU A 125 -1.51 21.55 -1.02
CA LEU A 125 -2.13 22.31 0.06
C LEU A 125 -1.19 23.44 0.46
N THR A 126 -1.69 24.67 0.45
CA THR A 126 -0.94 25.86 0.84
C THR A 126 -1.52 26.44 2.11
N ILE A 127 -0.69 26.56 3.16
CA ILE A 127 -1.02 27.15 4.45
C ILE A 127 0.11 28.11 4.84
N ALA A 128 -0.23 29.35 5.18
CA ALA A 128 0.66 30.43 5.57
C ALA A 128 1.85 30.59 4.61
N GLY A 129 1.55 30.57 3.31
CA GLY A 129 2.50 30.69 2.20
C GLY A 129 3.38 29.46 1.94
N VAL A 130 3.17 28.35 2.65
CA VAL A 130 3.96 27.11 2.47
C VAL A 130 3.09 26.05 1.81
N THR A 131 3.57 25.47 0.72
CA THR A 131 2.88 24.41 -0.02
C THR A 131 3.42 23.03 0.31
N ARG A 132 2.54 22.05 0.55
CA ARG A 132 2.89 20.64 0.75
C ARG A 132 1.96 19.73 -0.05
N LEU A 133 2.50 18.59 -0.47
CA LEU A 133 1.76 17.61 -1.27
C LEU A 133 0.90 16.71 -0.38
N GLY A 134 -0.31 16.40 -0.84
CA GLY A 134 -1.16 15.35 -0.28
C GLY A 134 -1.51 14.33 -1.34
N TYR A 135 -1.72 13.09 -0.92
CA TYR A 135 -2.31 12.05 -1.74
C TYR A 135 -3.62 11.63 -1.09
N GLY A 136 -4.68 11.49 -1.86
CA GLY A 136 -5.98 11.03 -1.36
C GLY A 136 -6.50 9.86 -2.16
N ASP A 137 -7.06 8.87 -1.47
CA ASP A 137 -7.63 7.68 -2.07
C ASP A 137 -9.08 7.47 -1.60
N ALA A 138 -9.92 6.95 -2.48
CA ALA A 138 -11.30 6.56 -2.21
C ALA A 138 -11.47 5.05 -1.99
N ALA A 139 -10.37 4.30 -1.82
CA ALA A 139 -10.33 2.86 -1.59
C ALA A 139 -11.13 2.08 -2.66
N GLY A 140 -10.96 2.46 -3.92
CA GLY A 140 -11.62 1.83 -5.08
C GLY A 140 -13.10 2.16 -5.25
N LYS A 141 -13.66 3.10 -4.46
CA LYS A 141 -15.02 3.63 -4.70
C LYS A 141 -15.05 4.47 -5.98
N THR A 142 -16.23 4.56 -6.60
CA THR A 142 -16.46 5.38 -7.80
C THR A 142 -17.61 6.36 -7.58
N GLY A 143 -17.69 7.38 -8.44
CA GLY A 143 -18.76 8.38 -8.43
C GLY A 143 -18.51 9.56 -7.49
N PRO A 144 -19.50 10.47 -7.33
CA PRO A 144 -19.32 11.74 -6.62
C PRO A 144 -18.86 11.61 -5.16
N ASN A 145 -19.28 10.55 -4.48
CA ASN A 145 -18.85 10.28 -3.10
C ASN A 145 -17.37 9.88 -3.03
N ALA A 146 -16.87 9.14 -4.02
CA ALA A 146 -15.46 8.79 -4.10
C ALA A 146 -14.56 10.03 -4.25
N ILE A 147 -14.99 10.99 -5.06
CA ILE A 147 -14.28 12.27 -5.25
C ILE A 147 -14.19 13.04 -3.92
N LYS A 148 -15.31 13.14 -3.19
CA LYS A 148 -15.33 13.79 -1.86
C LYS A 148 -14.38 13.12 -0.87
N GLU A 149 -14.37 11.79 -0.86
CA GLU A 149 -13.48 11.01 0.00
C GLU A 149 -12.01 11.22 -0.37
N ALA A 150 -11.65 11.15 -1.66
CA ALA A 150 -10.28 11.38 -2.12
C ALA A 150 -9.79 12.80 -1.78
N ILE A 151 -10.62 13.83 -1.97
CA ILE A 151 -10.24 15.21 -1.60
C ILE A 151 -10.05 15.32 -0.08
N GLY A 152 -11.00 14.81 0.71
CA GLY A 152 -10.91 14.86 2.17
C GLY A 152 -9.72 14.07 2.73
N ASP A 153 -9.37 12.95 2.11
CA ASP A 153 -8.17 12.18 2.43
C ASP A 153 -6.89 12.91 2.04
N GLY A 154 -6.85 13.50 0.84
CA GLY A 154 -5.73 14.32 0.38
C GLY A 154 -5.43 15.49 1.31
N LEU A 155 -6.46 16.19 1.79
CA LEU A 155 -6.31 17.31 2.73
C LEU A 155 -5.76 16.88 4.08
N ARG A 156 -6.24 15.76 4.63
CA ARG A 156 -5.70 15.20 5.89
C ARG A 156 -4.24 14.76 5.70
N ASN A 157 -3.93 14.09 4.59
CA ASN A 157 -2.59 13.61 4.30
C ASN A 157 -1.59 14.74 4.00
N ALA A 158 -2.02 15.82 3.37
CA ALA A 158 -1.22 17.04 3.23
C ALA A 158 -1.07 17.75 4.59
N GLY A 159 -2.15 17.88 5.35
CA GLY A 159 -2.20 18.46 6.70
C GLY A 159 -1.23 17.81 7.68
N MET A 160 -1.12 16.48 7.64
CA MET A 160 -0.12 15.74 8.43
C MET A 160 1.32 16.20 8.19
N ARG A 161 1.65 16.63 6.97
CA ARG A 161 3.00 17.15 6.69
C ARG A 161 3.23 18.51 7.35
N PHE A 162 2.16 19.26 7.65
CA PHE A 162 2.14 20.41 8.56
C PHE A 162 2.21 20.06 10.04
N GLY A 163 2.03 18.79 10.36
CA GLY A 163 2.07 18.27 11.71
C GLY A 163 0.70 18.16 12.36
N ALA A 164 -0.36 18.48 11.61
CA ALA A 164 -1.73 18.34 12.09
C ALA A 164 -2.08 16.86 12.27
N GLY A 165 -2.46 16.50 13.50
CA GLY A 165 -2.94 15.17 13.83
C GLY A 165 -1.89 14.06 13.83
N LEU A 166 -0.59 14.38 13.87
CA LEU A 166 0.48 13.36 13.85
C LEU A 166 0.46 12.42 15.06
N ASP A 167 -0.04 12.90 16.19
CA ASP A 167 -0.29 12.14 17.41
C ASP A 167 -1.19 10.91 17.15
N MET A 168 -2.23 11.04 16.34
CA MET A 168 -3.12 9.93 15.99
C MET A 168 -2.47 8.87 15.08
N TRP A 169 -1.38 9.21 14.39
CA TRP A 169 -0.67 8.31 13.48
C TRP A 169 0.55 7.64 14.12
N ARG A 170 0.97 8.12 15.29
CA ARG A 170 2.02 7.49 16.09
C ARG A 170 1.40 6.37 16.90
N LYS A 171 1.96 5.16 16.77
CA LYS A 171 1.55 4.00 17.56
C LYS A 171 2.02 4.07 19.02
N GLU A 172 2.85 5.05 19.35
CA GLU A 172 3.35 5.31 20.70
C GLU A 172 2.83 6.66 21.20
N PRO A 173 2.44 6.76 22.49
CA PRO A 173 2.03 8.03 23.06
C PRO A 173 3.19 9.02 22.94
N THR A 174 2.94 10.16 22.32
CA THR A 174 3.87 11.29 22.33
C THR A 174 4.07 11.72 23.78
N SER A 175 5.20 11.34 24.36
CA SER A 175 5.67 11.85 25.63
C SER A 175 5.93 13.35 25.50
N ASN A 176 4.91 14.15 25.80
CA ASN A 176 5.11 15.55 26.18
C ASN A 176 4.02 16.11 27.11
N GLU A 177 3.39 15.25 27.89
CA GLU A 177 2.73 15.65 29.15
C GLU A 177 3.16 14.69 30.25
N ALA A 178 4.19 15.09 30.99
CA ALA A 178 4.53 14.47 32.26
C ALA A 178 3.41 14.76 33.25
N ALA A 179 2.61 13.73 33.55
CA ALA A 179 2.07 13.36 34.86
C ALA A 179 0.65 12.79 34.73
N HIS A 180 0.53 11.48 34.52
CA HIS A 180 -0.40 10.66 35.31
C HIS A 180 0.11 9.21 35.32
N THR A 181 0.19 8.71 36.55
CA THR A 181 0.70 7.40 36.96
C THR A 181 -0.04 6.25 36.30
N GLY A 182 0.66 5.46 35.50
CA GLY A 182 0.23 4.14 35.07
C GLY A 182 1.46 3.27 34.87
N GLN A 183 1.66 2.30 35.77
CA GLN A 183 2.72 1.30 35.65
C GLN A 183 2.73 0.63 34.26
N PRO A 184 3.91 0.30 33.70
CA PRO A 184 4.00 -0.49 32.48
C PRO A 184 3.35 -1.87 32.70
N PRO A 185 2.61 -2.41 31.71
CA PRO A 185 2.08 -3.77 31.80
C PRO A 185 3.22 -4.79 31.89
N ALA A 186 3.00 -5.81 32.72
CA ALA A 186 3.98 -6.82 33.09
C ALA A 186 4.47 -7.67 31.90
N VAL A 187 5.79 -7.75 31.76
CA VAL A 187 6.62 -8.79 31.12
C VAL A 187 6.08 -9.36 29.79
N GLN A 188 6.44 -8.73 28.67
CA GLN A 188 6.44 -9.42 27.37
C GLN A 188 7.55 -10.47 27.40
N ARG A 189 7.18 -11.76 27.26
CA ARG A 189 8.14 -12.86 27.20
C ARG A 189 8.35 -13.33 25.77
N THR A 190 9.59 -13.45 25.33
CA THR A 190 9.93 -14.10 24.05
C THR A 190 9.40 -15.52 24.04
N ASN A 191 8.80 -15.95 22.94
CA ASN A 191 8.39 -17.33 22.79
C ASN A 191 9.63 -18.25 22.67
N ALA A 192 9.83 -19.11 23.65
CA ALA A 192 10.99 -20.00 23.74
C ALA A 192 11.12 -20.99 22.57
N SER A 193 10.00 -21.47 21.99
CA SER A 193 10.06 -22.40 20.85
C SER A 193 10.45 -21.70 19.56
N TRP A 194 10.00 -20.45 19.39
CA TRP A 194 10.43 -19.61 18.28
C TRP A 194 11.90 -19.21 18.40
N LEU A 195 12.35 -18.81 19.59
CA LEU A 195 13.76 -18.47 19.85
C LEU A 195 14.69 -19.65 19.50
N ALA A 196 14.39 -20.85 20.02
CA ALA A 196 15.17 -22.05 19.72
C ALA A 196 15.15 -22.42 18.21
N SER A 197 14.02 -22.19 17.53
CA SER A 197 13.92 -22.39 16.08
C SER A 197 14.77 -21.39 15.31
N MET A 198 14.76 -20.11 15.70
CA MET A 198 15.52 -19.06 15.05
C MET A 198 17.03 -19.26 15.23
N GLU A 199 17.48 -19.61 16.44
CA GLU A 199 18.88 -19.97 16.70
C GLU A 199 19.36 -21.10 15.78
N LYS A 200 18.57 -22.17 15.65
CA LYS A 200 18.90 -23.29 14.77
C LYS A 200 18.97 -22.89 13.30
N ARG A 201 18.05 -22.03 12.84
CA ARG A 201 17.99 -21.55 11.45
C ARG A 201 19.16 -20.62 11.12
N LEU A 202 19.50 -19.71 12.03
CA LEU A 202 20.69 -18.86 11.90
C LEU A 202 21.95 -19.70 11.84
N ALA A 203 22.12 -20.69 12.72
CA ALA A 203 23.28 -21.59 12.69
C ALA A 203 23.37 -22.44 11.40
N ALA A 204 22.23 -22.79 10.79
CA ALA A 204 22.18 -23.64 9.60
C ALA A 204 22.26 -22.87 8.28
N ALA A 205 22.09 -21.54 8.28
CA ALA A 205 22.05 -20.74 7.05
C ALA A 205 23.37 -20.86 6.27
N ASN A 206 23.33 -21.11 4.97
CA ASN A 206 24.52 -21.35 4.15
C ASN A 206 24.76 -20.27 3.08
N SER A 207 23.89 -19.27 3.01
CA SER A 207 24.00 -18.15 2.07
C SER A 207 23.65 -16.83 2.74
N GLU A 208 24.15 -15.74 2.14
CA GLU A 208 23.82 -14.37 2.55
C GLU A 208 22.31 -14.07 2.37
N GLU A 209 21.67 -14.67 1.37
CA GLU A 209 20.24 -14.52 1.12
C GLU A 209 19.37 -15.17 2.20
N GLU A 210 19.76 -16.36 2.68
CA GLU A 210 19.10 -17.01 3.81
C GLU A 210 19.24 -16.18 5.09
N LEU A 211 20.44 -15.66 5.36
CA LEU A 211 20.70 -14.81 6.52
C LEU A 211 19.88 -13.51 6.48
N ARG A 212 19.80 -12.86 5.31
CA ARG A 212 18.96 -11.67 5.10
C ARG A 212 17.48 -11.97 5.34
N THR A 213 17.00 -13.14 4.93
CA THR A 213 15.62 -13.56 5.16
C THR A 213 15.33 -13.77 6.65
N LEU A 214 16.26 -14.37 7.39
CA LEU A 214 16.15 -14.56 8.84
C LEU A 214 16.24 -13.24 9.61
N ALA A 215 17.07 -12.30 9.17
CA ALA A 215 17.15 -10.96 9.73
C ALA A 215 15.82 -10.21 9.60
N ASN A 216 15.18 -10.25 8.42
CA ASN A 216 13.86 -9.64 8.21
C ASN A 216 12.78 -10.26 9.12
N GLU A 217 12.81 -11.58 9.34
CA GLU A 217 11.88 -12.25 10.24
C GLU A 217 12.11 -11.83 11.71
N LEU A 218 13.38 -11.72 12.13
CA LEU A 218 13.76 -11.24 13.46
C LEU A 218 13.28 -9.80 13.68
N GLU A 219 13.54 -8.90 12.73
CA GLU A 219 13.08 -7.51 12.79
C GLU A 219 11.55 -7.40 12.88
N ALA A 220 10.82 -8.22 12.13
CA ALA A 220 9.37 -8.26 12.20
C ALA A 220 8.85 -8.68 13.60
N LYS A 221 9.58 -9.54 14.31
CA LYS A 221 9.23 -10.00 15.66
C LYS A 221 9.56 -8.98 16.74
N VAL A 222 10.66 -8.24 16.58
CA VAL A 222 10.99 -7.08 17.41
C VAL A 222 9.94 -5.98 17.23
N GLN A 223 9.59 -5.63 15.99
CA GLN A 223 8.54 -4.64 15.69
C GLN A 223 7.15 -5.04 16.21
N ALA A 224 6.87 -6.34 16.29
CA ALA A 224 5.64 -6.85 16.86
C ALA A 224 5.64 -6.92 18.39
N GLY A 225 6.74 -6.57 19.07
CA GLY A 225 6.86 -6.61 20.54
C GLY A 225 6.80 -8.03 21.11
N VAL A 226 7.24 -9.03 20.35
CA VAL A 226 7.19 -10.45 20.76
C VAL A 226 8.59 -11.07 20.92
N CYS A 227 9.64 -10.25 20.84
CA CYS A 227 11.02 -10.62 21.12
C CYS A 227 11.60 -9.62 22.13
N GLU A 228 12.03 -10.12 23.28
CA GLU A 228 12.76 -9.34 24.27
C GLU A 228 14.10 -8.85 23.71
N GLN A 229 14.57 -7.70 24.19
CA GLN A 229 15.81 -7.08 23.76
C GLN A 229 17.03 -7.98 23.95
N ALA A 230 17.11 -8.70 25.07
CA ALA A 230 18.21 -9.63 25.36
C ALA A 230 18.25 -10.82 24.37
N ASP A 231 17.09 -11.33 23.95
CA ASP A 231 17.01 -12.40 22.97
C ASP A 231 17.32 -11.89 21.56
N TYR A 232 16.91 -10.67 21.23
CA TYR A 232 17.29 -10.02 19.97
C TYR A 232 18.81 -9.85 19.85
N GLU A 233 19.47 -9.32 20.88
CA GLU A 233 20.92 -9.14 20.90
C GLU A 233 21.66 -10.47 20.72
N ARG A 234 21.20 -11.53 21.40
CA ARG A 234 21.73 -12.89 21.25
C ARG A 234 21.58 -13.43 19.82
N LEU A 235 20.42 -13.24 19.20
CA LEU A 235 20.17 -13.68 17.82
C LEU A 235 20.98 -12.87 16.80
N TRP A 236 21.16 -11.57 17.06
CA TRP A 236 21.99 -10.68 16.24
C TRP A 236 23.45 -11.14 16.21
N GLU A 237 24.05 -11.41 17.37
CA GLU A 237 25.42 -11.92 17.48
C GLU A 237 25.61 -13.24 16.72
N LEU A 238 24.65 -14.16 16.85
CA LEU A 238 24.68 -15.44 16.14
C LEU A 238 24.58 -15.24 14.61
N GLY A 239 23.72 -14.33 14.17
CA GLY A 239 23.58 -13.96 12.76
C GLY A 239 24.85 -13.34 12.18
N GLU A 240 25.49 -12.41 12.90
CA GLU A 240 26.75 -11.80 12.49
C GLU A 240 27.90 -12.80 12.41
N GLN A 241 27.99 -13.71 13.39
CA GLN A 241 29.00 -14.76 13.36
C GLN A 241 28.81 -15.63 12.11
N ARG A 242 27.57 -16.06 11.85
CA ARG A 242 27.28 -16.90 10.69
C ARG A 242 27.53 -16.18 9.38
N PHE A 243 27.19 -14.90 9.29
CA PHE A 243 27.45 -14.07 8.12
C PHE A 243 28.95 -14.02 7.78
N ARG A 244 29.81 -13.83 8.79
CA ARG A 244 31.26 -13.88 8.62
C ARG A 244 31.74 -15.24 8.11
N GLU A 245 31.21 -16.33 8.67
CA GLU A 245 31.53 -17.69 8.21
C GLU A 245 31.14 -17.92 6.75
N VAL A 246 29.94 -17.50 6.36
CA VAL A 246 29.43 -17.61 4.97
C VAL A 246 30.28 -16.79 4.01
N GLN A 247 30.65 -15.56 4.36
CA GLN A 247 31.53 -14.72 3.53
C GLN A 247 32.95 -15.25 3.40
N SER A 248 33.47 -15.88 4.45
CA SER A 248 34.83 -16.45 4.45
C SER A 248 34.96 -17.77 3.69
N ARG A 249 33.84 -18.36 3.26
CA ARG A 249 33.83 -19.64 2.55
C ARG A 249 34.32 -19.43 1.11
N PRO A 250 35.32 -20.21 0.64
CA PRO A 250 35.78 -20.11 -0.74
C PRO A 250 34.62 -20.42 -1.70
N PRO A 251 34.51 -19.70 -2.84
CA PRO A 251 33.44 -19.94 -3.80
C PRO A 251 33.48 -21.41 -4.23
N MET A 252 32.34 -22.08 -4.07
CA MET A 252 32.16 -23.43 -4.60
C MET A 252 32.40 -23.38 -6.11
N ALA A 253 33.30 -24.23 -6.62
CA ALA A 253 33.63 -24.23 -8.05
C ALA A 253 32.34 -24.29 -8.87
N PRO A 254 32.13 -23.37 -9.83
CA PRO A 254 30.92 -23.37 -10.63
C PRO A 254 30.83 -24.70 -11.40
N PRO A 255 29.66 -25.35 -11.48
CA PRO A 255 29.46 -26.39 -12.46
C PRO A 255 29.75 -25.80 -13.85
N THR A 256 30.56 -26.51 -14.62
CA THR A 256 31.05 -26.12 -15.94
C THR A 256 29.90 -25.56 -16.79
N ALA A 257 29.99 -24.28 -17.16
CA ALA A 257 29.00 -23.61 -17.98
C ALA A 257 29.01 -24.20 -19.39
N GLU A 258 27.95 -24.94 -19.72
CA GLU A 258 27.58 -25.23 -21.10
C GLU A 258 27.12 -23.90 -21.74
N GLN A 259 27.75 -23.52 -22.86
CA GLN A 259 27.49 -22.23 -23.50
C GLN A 259 26.01 -22.10 -23.91
N PRO A 260 25.34 -20.97 -23.63
CA PRO A 260 24.00 -20.75 -24.16
C PRO A 260 24.07 -20.59 -25.68
N PRO A 261 23.15 -21.19 -26.45
CA PRO A 261 23.13 -21.01 -27.88
C PRO A 261 22.78 -19.56 -28.23
N THR A 262 23.31 -19.17 -29.37
CA THR A 262 23.20 -17.88 -30.07
C THR A 262 21.82 -17.23 -29.99
N SER A 263 21.81 -15.92 -29.72
CA SER A 263 20.65 -15.03 -29.75
C SER A 263 19.75 -15.27 -30.97
N PRO A 264 18.42 -15.43 -30.82
CA PRO A 264 17.52 -15.44 -31.96
C PRO A 264 17.29 -14.03 -32.51
N SER A 265 17.02 -13.96 -33.80
CA SER A 265 16.75 -12.74 -34.56
C SER A 265 15.46 -12.04 -34.13
N SER A 266 15.32 -10.77 -34.50
CA SER A 266 14.26 -9.82 -34.14
C SER A 266 12.83 -10.19 -34.58
N ASP A 267 12.59 -11.38 -35.11
CA ASP A 267 11.28 -11.83 -35.62
C ASP A 267 10.58 -12.87 -34.72
N GLU A 268 11.26 -13.48 -33.75
CA GLU A 268 10.70 -14.52 -32.87
C GLU A 268 9.65 -14.05 -31.83
N PRO A 269 9.77 -12.86 -31.18
CA PRO A 269 8.83 -12.46 -30.12
C PRO A 269 7.39 -12.26 -30.62
N ALA A 270 7.23 -11.83 -31.88
CA ALA A 270 5.93 -11.56 -32.48
C ALA A 270 5.15 -12.84 -32.83
N ALA A 271 5.86 -13.88 -33.31
CA ALA A 271 5.26 -15.17 -33.64
C ALA A 271 4.80 -15.91 -32.38
N MET A 272 5.58 -15.85 -31.29
CA MET A 272 5.22 -16.49 -30.03
C MET A 272 4.02 -15.80 -29.35
N LYS A 273 3.93 -14.46 -29.45
CA LYS A 273 2.76 -13.70 -29.00
C LYS A 273 1.49 -14.13 -29.71
N ALA A 274 1.53 -14.19 -31.05
CA ALA A 274 0.38 -14.61 -31.85
C ALA A 274 -0.07 -16.04 -31.50
N ALA A 275 0.87 -16.94 -31.18
CA ALA A 275 0.56 -18.30 -30.76
C ALA A 275 -0.18 -18.37 -29.41
N PHE A 276 0.21 -17.55 -28.43
CA PHE A 276 -0.50 -17.52 -27.13
C PHE A 276 -1.89 -16.90 -27.25
N ASP A 277 -2.05 -15.84 -28.05
CA ASP A 277 -3.36 -15.22 -28.29
C ASP A 277 -4.31 -16.20 -29.04
N ASP A 278 -3.81 -16.96 -30.02
CA ASP A 278 -4.59 -17.99 -30.73
C ASP A 278 -4.99 -19.16 -29.82
N ARG A 279 -4.09 -19.63 -28.95
CA ARG A 279 -4.38 -20.65 -27.94
C ARG A 279 -5.40 -20.16 -26.93
N LEU A 280 -5.30 -18.90 -26.49
CA LEU A 280 -6.27 -18.27 -25.61
C LEU A 280 -7.65 -18.18 -26.28
N ALA A 281 -7.71 -17.85 -27.57
CA ALA A 281 -8.97 -17.81 -28.31
C ALA A 281 -9.64 -19.19 -28.39
N LYS A 282 -8.86 -20.25 -28.59
CA LYS A 282 -9.34 -21.64 -28.74
C LYS A 282 -9.62 -22.37 -27.43
N ALA A 283 -9.06 -21.94 -26.30
CA ALA A 283 -9.29 -22.58 -25.01
C ALA A 283 -10.71 -22.31 -24.48
N ASP A 284 -11.57 -23.32 -24.50
CA ASP A 284 -12.98 -23.26 -24.09
C ASP A 284 -13.30 -24.11 -22.84
N THR A 285 -12.33 -24.86 -22.33
CA THR A 285 -12.43 -25.63 -21.08
C THR A 285 -11.52 -25.08 -19.99
N LEU A 286 -11.89 -25.34 -18.72
CA LEU A 286 -11.05 -24.96 -17.57
C LEU A 286 -9.67 -25.65 -17.59
N GLU A 287 -9.61 -26.89 -18.05
CA GLU A 287 -8.37 -27.66 -18.18
C GLU A 287 -7.44 -27.05 -19.23
N ALA A 288 -7.97 -26.67 -20.41
CA ALA A 288 -7.19 -26.01 -21.44
C ALA A 288 -6.65 -24.64 -20.99
N LEU A 289 -7.44 -23.90 -20.20
CA LEU A 289 -7.03 -22.61 -19.66
C LEU A 289 -5.97 -22.74 -18.56
N GLU A 290 -6.04 -23.77 -17.71
CA GLU A 290 -5.00 -24.00 -16.69
C GLU A 290 -3.68 -24.48 -17.32
N ALA A 291 -3.74 -25.30 -18.37
CA ALA A 291 -2.57 -25.66 -19.17
C ALA A 291 -1.95 -24.42 -19.84
N LEU A 292 -2.76 -23.56 -20.43
CA LEU A 292 -2.30 -22.31 -21.05
C LEU A 292 -1.63 -21.38 -20.03
N LYS A 293 -2.21 -21.23 -18.84
CA LYS A 293 -1.64 -20.44 -17.74
C LYS A 293 -0.25 -20.95 -17.33
N LYS A 294 -0.09 -22.27 -17.23
CA LYS A 294 1.20 -22.89 -16.89
C LYS A 294 2.27 -22.56 -17.94
N ASP A 295 1.91 -22.64 -19.22
CA ASP A 295 2.84 -22.34 -20.31
C ASP A 295 3.21 -20.85 -20.38
N VAL A 296 2.25 -19.96 -20.14
CA VAL A 296 2.51 -18.51 -20.04
C VAL A 296 3.47 -18.21 -18.88
N MET A 297 3.28 -18.83 -17.71
CA MET A 297 4.19 -18.66 -16.56
C MET A 297 5.59 -19.24 -16.83
N ALA A 298 5.69 -20.37 -17.53
CA ALA A 298 6.97 -20.96 -17.89
C ALA A 298 7.75 -20.06 -18.86
N ALA A 299 7.09 -19.54 -19.89
CA ALA A 299 7.69 -18.62 -20.85
C ALA A 299 8.01 -17.24 -20.25
N PHE A 300 7.23 -16.80 -19.25
CA PHE A 300 7.55 -15.60 -18.46
C PHE A 300 8.79 -15.82 -17.58
N SER A 301 8.90 -16.98 -16.91
CA SER A 301 10.05 -17.33 -16.07
C SER A 301 11.33 -17.56 -16.89
N GLY A 302 11.19 -18.07 -18.12
CA GLY A 302 12.28 -18.25 -19.08
C GLY A 302 12.68 -16.98 -19.85
N GLN A 303 12.16 -15.80 -19.47
CA GLN A 303 12.41 -14.51 -20.13
C GLN A 303 12.04 -14.45 -21.62
N SER A 304 11.30 -15.43 -22.13
CA SER A 304 10.82 -15.45 -23.52
C SER A 304 9.63 -14.51 -23.72
N LEU A 305 8.91 -14.17 -22.64
CA LEU A 305 7.79 -13.23 -22.63
C LEU A 305 8.15 -11.97 -21.82
N GLY A 306 7.93 -10.79 -22.39
CA GLY A 306 8.10 -9.51 -21.68
C GLY A 306 7.09 -9.33 -20.54
N VAL A 307 7.44 -8.49 -19.56
CA VAL A 307 6.65 -8.25 -18.33
C VAL A 307 5.22 -7.78 -18.60
N ASP A 308 5.04 -6.80 -19.48
CA ASP A 308 3.71 -6.28 -19.79
C ASP A 308 2.84 -7.30 -20.52
N GLU A 309 3.45 -8.11 -21.37
CA GLU A 309 2.79 -9.13 -22.19
C GLU A 309 2.37 -10.34 -21.33
N GLY A 310 3.28 -10.86 -20.49
CA GLY A 310 2.99 -11.95 -19.56
C GLY A 310 1.87 -11.57 -18.59
N ASN A 311 1.90 -10.34 -18.06
CA ASN A 311 0.85 -9.84 -17.19
C ASN A 311 -0.49 -9.65 -17.92
N ARG A 312 -0.49 -9.25 -19.20
CA ARG A 312 -1.73 -9.20 -20.00
C ARG A 312 -2.33 -10.59 -20.17
N LEU A 313 -1.56 -11.55 -20.69
CA LEU A 313 -2.02 -12.91 -20.97
C LEU A 313 -2.58 -13.61 -19.72
N LEU A 314 -1.92 -13.46 -18.57
CA LEU A 314 -2.40 -14.05 -17.30
C LEU A 314 -3.73 -13.43 -16.83
N ARG A 315 -3.94 -12.13 -17.07
CA ARG A 315 -5.23 -11.48 -16.78
C ARG A 315 -6.33 -12.00 -17.70
N ASP A 316 -6.05 -12.14 -18.99
CA ASP A 316 -7.03 -12.57 -19.97
C ASP A 316 -7.42 -14.05 -19.77
N VAL A 317 -6.46 -14.92 -19.46
CA VAL A 317 -6.72 -16.32 -19.05
C VAL A 317 -7.63 -16.35 -17.82
N LYS A 318 -7.33 -15.55 -16.79
CA LYS A 318 -8.15 -15.49 -15.56
C LYS A 318 -9.57 -14.95 -15.83
N SER A 319 -9.73 -14.04 -16.78
CA SER A 319 -11.05 -13.56 -17.22
C SER A 319 -11.82 -14.70 -17.90
N LYS A 320 -11.21 -15.39 -18.86
CA LYS A 320 -11.86 -16.47 -19.60
C LYS A 320 -12.18 -17.68 -18.72
N GLN A 321 -11.35 -18.00 -17.72
CA GLN A 321 -11.63 -19.02 -16.70
C GLN A 321 -12.91 -18.72 -15.92
N ARG A 322 -13.16 -17.44 -15.62
CA ARG A 322 -14.39 -17.01 -14.96
C ARG A 322 -15.60 -17.20 -15.87
N ASP A 323 -15.49 -16.80 -17.13
CA ASP A 323 -16.58 -16.89 -18.10
C ASP A 323 -16.95 -18.36 -18.41
N VAL A 324 -15.96 -19.24 -18.58
CA VAL A 324 -16.17 -20.68 -18.75
C VAL A 324 -16.74 -21.29 -17.46
N GLY A 325 -16.20 -20.94 -16.30
CA GLY A 325 -16.69 -21.41 -15.00
C GLY A 325 -18.16 -21.02 -14.72
N THR A 326 -18.61 -19.86 -15.19
CA THR A 326 -20.02 -19.45 -15.08
C THR A 326 -20.95 -20.16 -16.07
N LYS A 327 -20.44 -20.65 -17.21
CA LYS A 327 -21.23 -21.40 -18.21
C LYS A 327 -21.35 -22.90 -17.90
N SER A 328 -20.49 -23.43 -17.03
CA SER A 328 -20.49 -24.85 -16.62
C SER A 328 -21.24 -25.12 -15.31
N ALA A 329 -21.87 -24.09 -14.70
CA ALA A 329 -22.76 -24.26 -13.56
C ALA A 329 -24.18 -24.58 -14.06
N PRO A 330 -24.80 -25.70 -13.65
CA PRO A 330 -26.17 -26.04 -14.04
C PRO A 330 -27.22 -25.07 -13.50
#